data_AF-Q8BJX2-F1
#
_entry.id   AF-Q8BJX2-F1
#
_cell.length_a   1.000
_cell.length_b   1.000
_cell.length_c   1.000
_cell.angle_alpha   90.00
_cell.angle_beta   90.00
_cell.angle_gamma   90.00
#
_symmetry.space_group_name_H-M   'P 1'
#
loop_
_entity.id
_entity.type
_entity.pdbx_description
1 polymer ?
#
loop_
_entity_poly.entity_id
_entity_poly.type
_entity_poly.pdbx_seq_one_letter_code
_entity_poly.pdbx_strand_id
1 'polypeptide(L)'
;MAQKQTSRPQFSGNKFQVPVRLGPEKNLKPSTLPPLRQVKGRNKSKTKNLNKIQPVQSQVSVEMANSTKTSGGLRRRDQTHHGKVQAKVRLMRSMLRNQRTSLQELYSHEGYLSKLNKELIKAILDTEDSVALSVREMLQQQSILGSIIDILEYSNKKRVQQLRSELQEWKEKEESKTNSLQREVDQLNSEIQKASEEVNFLDTYMDHEYPVKLVQIASHIRQVQQAKDNQQDELDNLSEMRETILALFSNVIQEKKKKILKSLVVNTQKPHENILLLKTLDRRRLQRCMVLFRELIEQMKEEIPILLSEVEQMCAELWNPREAVYKDVLLQRPKCTPDMAVELNIPVQEPFPF
;
A
#
# COMPACT_ATOMS: atom_id res chain seq x y z
N MET A 1 -19.41 36.70 -1.31
CA MET A 1 -19.45 36.26 0.09
C MET A 1 -19.67 34.75 0.11
N ALA A 2 -18.86 34.05 0.92
CA ALA A 2 -18.92 32.62 1.30
C ALA A 2 -18.67 31.54 0.22
N GLN A 3 -17.42 31.06 0.21
CA GLN A 3 -16.91 29.83 -0.42
C GLN A 3 -17.44 28.56 0.29
N LYS A 4 -17.57 27.45 -0.45
CA LYS A 4 -17.38 26.11 0.11
C LYS A 4 -16.66 25.22 -0.91
N GLN A 5 -15.37 25.02 -0.65
CA GLN A 5 -14.52 24.06 -1.33
C GLN A 5 -14.85 22.64 -0.82
N THR A 6 -15.02 21.70 -1.74
CA THR A 6 -15.09 20.26 -1.46
C THR A 6 -13.72 19.65 -1.75
N SER A 7 -12.98 19.35 -0.68
CA SER A 7 -11.72 18.61 -0.72
C SER A 7 -12.02 17.11 -0.61
N ARG A 8 -11.77 16.35 -1.68
CA ARG A 8 -11.80 14.88 -1.70
C ARG A 8 -10.39 14.36 -1.37
N PRO A 9 -10.19 13.49 -0.37
CA PRO A 9 -8.91 12.83 -0.20
C PRO A 9 -8.87 11.62 -1.13
N GLN A 10 -7.98 11.64 -2.13
CA GLN A 10 -7.57 10.42 -2.81
C GLN A 10 -6.49 9.74 -1.95
N PHE A 11 -6.85 8.58 -1.41
CA PHE A 11 -5.93 7.64 -0.80
C PHE A 11 -4.86 7.22 -1.81
N SER A 12 -3.63 7.67 -1.57
CA SER A 12 -2.44 7.16 -2.25
C SER A 12 -2.13 5.77 -1.70
N GLY A 13 -2.42 4.74 -2.50
CA GLY A 13 -2.02 3.37 -2.24
C GLY A 13 -0.50 3.25 -2.27
N ASN A 14 0.12 3.28 -1.08
CA ASN A 14 1.51 2.90 -0.89
C ASN A 14 1.66 1.41 -1.25
N LYS A 15 2.15 1.15 -2.45
CA LYS A 15 2.75 -0.14 -2.81
C LYS A 15 3.95 -0.35 -1.89
N PHE A 16 3.83 -1.32 -0.98
CA PHE A 16 4.96 -1.86 -0.24
C PHE A 16 6.01 -2.37 -1.23
N GLN A 17 7.04 -1.54 -1.40
CA GLN A 17 8.26 -1.88 -2.11
C GLN A 17 9.10 -2.71 -1.15
N VAL A 18 9.09 -4.03 -1.32
CA VAL A 18 10.02 -4.94 -0.63
C VAL A 18 11.40 -4.74 -1.27
N PRO A 19 12.40 -4.19 -0.59
CA PRO A 19 13.76 -4.17 -1.10
C PRO A 19 14.37 -5.52 -0.77
N VAL A 20 14.49 -6.40 -1.76
CA VAL A 20 15.40 -7.54 -1.69
C VAL A 20 16.82 -6.96 -1.64
N ARG A 21 17.31 -6.71 -0.42
CA ARG A 21 18.73 -6.45 -0.16
C ARG A 21 19.49 -7.75 -0.36
N LEU A 22 20.07 -7.94 -1.54
CA LEU A 22 21.27 -8.76 -1.69
C LEU A 22 22.38 -8.10 -0.87
N GLY A 23 22.64 -8.62 0.32
CA GLY A 23 23.83 -8.30 1.11
C GLY A 23 25.09 -8.86 0.45
N PRO A 24 26.24 -8.21 0.64
CA PRO A 24 27.48 -8.59 -0.03
C PRO A 24 28.04 -9.86 0.62
N GLU A 25 28.17 -10.93 -0.17
CA GLU A 25 28.98 -12.09 0.21
C GLU A 25 30.44 -11.65 0.36
N LYS A 26 30.83 -11.37 1.61
CA LYS A 26 32.22 -11.28 2.02
C LYS A 26 32.77 -12.69 2.23
N ASN A 27 33.63 -13.10 1.32
CA ASN A 27 34.87 -13.83 1.58
C ASN A 27 34.77 -15.06 2.51
N LEU A 28 34.33 -16.19 1.98
CA LEU A 28 34.68 -17.50 2.53
C LEU A 28 35.47 -18.29 1.48
N LYS A 29 36.75 -18.46 1.80
CA LYS A 29 37.82 -19.14 1.06
C LYS A 29 37.32 -20.42 0.36
N PRO A 30 37.77 -20.70 -0.88
CA PRO A 30 37.64 -22.04 -1.41
C PRO A 30 38.54 -22.95 -0.56
N SER A 31 37.95 -23.86 0.20
CA SER A 31 38.70 -24.97 0.79
C SER A 31 39.15 -25.87 -0.34
N THR A 32 40.38 -25.59 -0.77
CA THR A 32 41.18 -26.31 -1.75
C THR A 32 41.22 -27.79 -1.41
N LEU A 33 40.41 -28.59 -2.12
CA LEU A 33 40.71 -29.99 -2.33
C LEU A 33 42.04 -30.06 -3.11
N PRO A 34 43.05 -30.83 -2.67
CA PRO A 34 44.23 -31.02 -3.49
C PRO A 34 43.83 -31.87 -4.70
N PRO A 35 44.37 -31.60 -5.90
CA PRO A 35 44.08 -32.38 -7.08
C PRO A 35 44.61 -33.80 -6.88
N LEU A 36 43.76 -34.80 -7.14
CA LEU A 36 44.16 -36.19 -7.31
C LEU A 36 45.28 -36.24 -8.37
N ARG A 37 46.53 -36.31 -7.92
CA ARG A 37 47.67 -36.57 -8.81
C ARG A 37 47.55 -38.00 -9.30
N GLN A 38 47.12 -38.13 -10.55
CA GLN A 38 47.35 -39.30 -11.38
C GLN A 38 48.86 -39.57 -11.43
N VAL A 39 49.33 -40.60 -10.72
CA VAL A 39 50.63 -41.23 -10.98
C VAL A 39 50.37 -42.58 -11.62
N LYS A 40 50.49 -42.52 -12.94
CA LYS A 40 50.66 -43.59 -13.90
C LYS A 40 52.07 -44.16 -13.73
N GLY A 41 52.21 -45.48 -13.59
CA GLY A 41 53.52 -46.15 -13.60
C GLY A 41 53.42 -47.61 -13.17
N ARG A 42 53.00 -48.53 -14.06
CA ARG A 42 53.92 -49.45 -14.76
C ARG A 42 54.99 -50.05 -13.83
N ASN A 43 54.80 -51.28 -13.37
CA ASN A 43 55.45 -52.48 -13.94
C ASN A 43 55.08 -53.74 -13.14
N LYS A 44 54.50 -54.71 -13.86
CA LYS A 44 54.29 -56.09 -13.40
C LYS A 44 55.64 -56.79 -13.35
N SER A 45 56.24 -56.89 -12.17
CA SER A 45 57.41 -57.74 -11.95
C SER A 45 56.96 -59.13 -11.54
N LYS A 46 57.03 -60.06 -12.50
CA LYS A 46 57.00 -61.50 -12.27
C LYS A 46 58.25 -61.88 -11.47
N THR A 47 58.07 -62.46 -10.29
CA THR A 47 59.09 -63.33 -9.66
C THR A 47 58.40 -64.58 -9.16
N LYS A 48 58.27 -65.55 -10.06
CA LYS A 48 58.03 -66.95 -9.70
C LYS A 48 59.31 -67.49 -9.08
N ASN A 49 59.17 -68.05 -7.90
CA ASN A 49 60.15 -68.83 -7.15
C ASN A 49 61.02 -69.72 -8.06
N LEU A 50 62.33 -69.42 -8.09
CA LEU A 50 63.39 -70.32 -8.51
C LEU A 50 64.26 -70.53 -7.27
N ASN A 51 64.34 -71.77 -6.79
CA ASN A 51 65.56 -72.46 -6.34
C ASN A 51 65.16 -73.76 -5.63
N LYS A 52 64.84 -74.76 -6.46
CA LYS A 52 64.86 -76.17 -6.08
C LYS A 52 66.32 -76.59 -6.07
N ILE A 53 66.96 -76.51 -4.91
CA ILE A 53 68.29 -77.08 -4.68
C ILE A 53 68.08 -78.60 -4.57
N GLN A 54 68.43 -79.33 -5.64
CA GLN A 54 68.53 -80.78 -5.64
C GLN A 54 69.75 -81.22 -4.83
N PRO A 55 69.64 -82.24 -3.98
CA PRO A 55 70.80 -82.87 -3.38
C PRO A 55 71.48 -83.79 -4.40
N VAL A 56 72.77 -83.58 -4.55
CA VAL A 56 73.72 -84.41 -5.32
C VAL A 56 73.68 -85.85 -4.80
N GLN A 57 73.23 -86.78 -5.65
CA GLN A 57 73.40 -88.22 -5.46
C GLN A 57 74.79 -88.62 -5.94
N SER A 58 75.69 -88.92 -5.01
CA SER A 58 76.93 -89.63 -5.26
C SER A 58 76.64 -91.11 -5.51
N GLN A 59 76.62 -91.54 -6.78
CA GLN A 59 76.70 -92.95 -7.13
C GLN A 59 78.18 -93.37 -7.14
N VAL A 60 78.58 -94.08 -6.09
CA VAL A 60 79.81 -94.88 -6.04
C VAL A 60 79.54 -96.14 -6.87
N SER A 61 80.10 -96.18 -8.09
CA SER A 61 80.12 -97.37 -8.93
C SER A 61 81.36 -98.20 -8.58
N VAL A 62 81.15 -99.32 -7.89
CA VAL A 62 82.18 -100.34 -7.62
C VAL A 62 82.06 -101.40 -8.72
N GLU A 63 82.97 -101.37 -9.69
CA GLU A 63 83.23 -102.51 -10.57
C GLU A 63 84.45 -103.28 -10.03
N MET A 64 84.15 -104.41 -9.39
CA MET A 64 85.11 -105.47 -9.10
C MET A 64 84.64 -106.72 -9.83
N ALA A 65 85.33 -107.09 -10.92
CA ALA A 65 85.15 -108.38 -11.57
C ALA A 65 86.51 -108.99 -11.95
N ASN A 66 86.84 -110.01 -11.18
CA ASN A 66 87.92 -110.98 -11.32
C ASN A 66 88.10 -111.52 -12.75
N SER A 67 89.34 -111.77 -13.18
CA SER A 67 89.73 -113.11 -13.69
C SER A 67 91.24 -113.27 -13.88
N THR A 68 91.71 -114.34 -13.27
CA THR A 68 93.01 -115.01 -13.28
C THR A 68 93.46 -115.46 -14.68
N LYS A 69 94.77 -115.43 -14.96
CA LYS A 69 95.45 -116.41 -15.84
C LYS A 69 96.98 -116.37 -15.64
N THR A 70 97.50 -117.45 -15.05
CA THR A 70 98.92 -117.80 -14.91
C THR A 70 99.26 -118.95 -15.87
N SER A 71 100.37 -118.84 -16.60
CA SER A 71 101.21 -119.92 -17.14
C SER A 71 102.52 -119.27 -17.59
N GLY A 72 103.73 -119.82 -17.50
CA GLY A 72 104.24 -121.14 -17.16
C GLY A 72 105.74 -121.15 -17.53
N GLY A 73 106.55 -121.99 -16.88
CA GLY A 73 108.00 -122.15 -17.19
C GLY A 73 108.84 -122.43 -15.94
N LEU A 74 108.86 -123.67 -15.40
CA LEU A 74 109.92 -124.69 -15.60
C LEU A 74 111.31 -124.21 -15.08
N ARG A 75 112.00 -124.81 -14.09
CA ARG A 75 112.14 -126.23 -13.68
C ARG A 75 112.70 -126.39 -12.25
N ARG A 76 112.27 -127.49 -11.58
CA ARG A 76 113.04 -128.50 -10.78
C ARG A 76 114.00 -127.96 -9.68
N ARG A 77 114.05 -128.44 -8.43
CA ARG A 77 113.61 -129.68 -7.78
C ARG A 77 114.02 -129.59 -6.28
N ASP A 78 113.28 -130.31 -5.43
CA ASP A 78 113.53 -130.68 -4.03
C ASP A 78 113.50 -129.61 -2.92
N GLN A 79 112.36 -129.51 -2.20
CA GLN A 79 112.25 -129.39 -0.72
C GLN A 79 110.78 -129.11 -0.30
N THR A 80 110.01 -130.18 -0.19
CA THR A 80 108.53 -130.25 -0.08
C THR A 80 107.91 -129.76 1.24
N HIS A 81 108.65 -129.10 2.14
CA HIS A 81 108.11 -128.55 3.40
C HIS A 81 108.31 -127.03 3.59
N HIS A 82 109.14 -126.38 2.76
CA HIS A 82 109.44 -124.95 2.90
C HIS A 82 108.44 -124.03 2.16
N GLY A 83 107.80 -124.55 1.10
CA GLY A 83 106.86 -123.79 0.24
C GLY A 83 105.51 -123.43 0.88
N LYS A 84 104.97 -124.27 1.78
CA LYS A 84 103.73 -123.95 2.53
C LYS A 84 103.94 -122.79 3.50
N VAL A 85 105.11 -122.75 4.17
CA VAL A 85 105.50 -121.65 5.05
C VAL A 85 105.74 -120.37 4.25
N GLN A 86 106.42 -120.46 3.11
CA GLN A 86 106.68 -119.29 2.26
C GLN A 86 105.40 -118.69 1.64
N ALA A 87 104.43 -119.53 1.24
CA ALA A 87 103.11 -119.08 0.80
C ALA A 87 102.33 -118.40 1.93
N LYS A 88 102.35 -118.96 3.15
CA LYS A 88 101.73 -118.35 4.33
C LYS A 88 102.36 -117.00 4.67
N VAL A 89 103.69 -116.88 4.57
CA VAL A 89 104.41 -115.62 4.78
C VAL A 89 104.09 -114.59 3.69
N ARG A 90 103.94 -115.01 2.42
CA ARG A 90 103.51 -114.12 1.32
C ARG A 90 102.08 -113.62 1.54
N LEU A 91 101.17 -114.51 1.96
CA LEU A 91 99.79 -114.17 2.30
C LEU A 91 99.73 -113.20 3.49
N MET A 92 100.48 -113.48 4.56
CA MET A 92 100.57 -112.56 5.71
C MET A 92 101.12 -111.19 5.28
N ARG A 93 102.11 -111.15 4.39
CA ARG A 93 102.63 -109.89 3.85
C ARG A 93 101.60 -109.14 3.00
N SER A 94 100.82 -109.83 2.16
CA SER A 94 99.74 -109.19 1.40
C SER A 94 98.61 -108.73 2.32
N MET A 95 98.25 -109.50 3.34
CA MET A 95 97.27 -109.11 4.36
C MET A 95 97.73 -107.86 5.13
N LEU A 96 99.00 -107.81 5.56
CA LEU A 96 99.55 -106.63 6.24
C LEU A 96 99.60 -105.40 5.31
N ARG A 97 99.90 -105.58 4.02
CA ARG A 97 99.83 -104.49 3.04
C ARG A 97 98.39 -104.00 2.89
N ASN A 98 97.44 -104.91 2.67
CA ASN A 98 96.03 -104.57 2.56
C ASN A 98 95.52 -103.87 3.83
N GLN A 99 95.85 -104.38 5.02
CA GLN A 99 95.49 -103.74 6.29
C GLN A 99 96.08 -102.33 6.40
N ARG A 100 97.34 -102.11 5.97
CA ARG A 100 97.94 -100.76 5.94
C ARG A 100 97.25 -99.84 4.95
N THR A 101 96.92 -100.33 3.75
CA THR A 101 96.20 -99.54 2.74
C THR A 101 94.80 -99.18 3.24
N SER A 102 94.05 -100.12 3.81
CA SER A 102 92.74 -99.86 4.40
C SER A 102 92.82 -98.90 5.60
N LEU A 103 93.85 -98.99 6.45
CA LEU A 103 94.09 -98.01 7.52
C LEU A 103 94.37 -96.62 6.98
N GLN A 104 95.18 -96.51 5.92
CA GLN A 104 95.49 -95.23 5.29
C GLN A 104 94.26 -94.63 4.59
N GLU A 105 93.45 -95.45 3.94
CA GLU A 105 92.14 -95.05 3.40
C GLU A 105 91.23 -94.53 4.52
N LEU A 106 91.12 -95.23 5.65
CA LEU A 106 90.35 -94.78 6.82
C LEU A 106 90.85 -93.43 7.35
N TYR A 107 92.17 -93.23 7.49
CA TYR A 107 92.71 -91.93 7.89
C TYR A 107 92.43 -90.83 6.87
N SER A 108 92.48 -91.15 5.56
CA SER A 108 92.12 -90.19 4.50
C SER A 108 90.63 -89.82 4.53
N HIS A 109 89.76 -90.80 4.79
CA HIS A 109 88.33 -90.60 4.96
C HIS A 109 88.00 -89.82 6.24
N GLU A 110 88.67 -90.09 7.35
CA GLU A 110 88.55 -89.32 8.59
C GLU A 110 88.93 -87.85 8.37
N GLY A 111 90.07 -87.60 7.71
CA GLY A 111 90.50 -86.24 7.36
C GLY A 111 89.51 -85.52 6.44
N TYR A 112 89.00 -86.22 5.43
CA TYR A 112 87.97 -85.69 4.53
C TYR A 112 86.66 -85.37 5.27
N LEU A 113 86.15 -86.30 6.09
CA LEU A 113 84.95 -86.10 6.89
C LEU A 113 85.12 -84.98 7.91
N SER A 114 86.28 -84.84 8.53
CA SER A 114 86.59 -83.74 9.45
C SER A 114 86.58 -82.38 8.74
N LYS A 115 87.17 -82.30 7.54
CA LYS A 115 87.13 -81.09 6.72
C LYS A 115 85.71 -80.75 6.27
N LEU A 116 84.97 -81.74 5.76
CA LEU A 116 83.59 -81.58 5.33
C LEU A 116 82.69 -81.15 6.50
N ASN A 117 82.89 -81.71 7.70
CA ASN A 117 82.15 -81.32 8.89
C ASN A 117 82.45 -79.86 9.29
N LYS A 118 83.71 -79.43 9.21
CA LYS A 118 84.08 -78.01 9.45
C LYS A 118 83.44 -77.06 8.44
N GLU A 119 83.42 -77.44 7.16
CA GLU A 119 82.76 -76.66 6.11
C GLU A 119 81.24 -76.60 6.31
N LEU A 120 80.62 -77.71 6.70
CA LEU A 120 79.19 -77.77 7.01
C LEU A 120 78.84 -76.93 8.23
N ILE A 121 79.62 -77.00 9.31
CA ILE A 121 79.43 -76.16 10.50
C ILE A 121 79.53 -74.69 10.12
N LYS A 122 80.54 -74.30 9.33
CA LYS A 122 80.67 -72.92 8.86
C LYS A 122 79.48 -72.48 8.01
N ALA A 123 79.04 -73.33 7.07
CA ALA A 123 77.88 -73.03 6.25
C ALA A 123 76.60 -72.87 7.08
N ILE A 124 76.40 -73.73 8.09
CA ILE A 124 75.26 -73.61 9.02
C ILE A 124 75.33 -72.28 9.76
N LEU A 125 76.47 -71.91 10.33
CA LEU A 125 76.65 -70.65 11.05
C LEU A 125 76.43 -69.43 10.14
N ASP A 126 77.00 -69.42 8.94
CA ASP A 126 76.81 -68.33 7.96
C ASP A 126 75.32 -68.22 7.54
N THR A 127 74.63 -69.35 7.37
CA THR A 127 73.19 -69.35 7.08
C THR A 127 72.35 -68.90 8.28
N GLU A 128 72.72 -69.29 9.49
CA GLU A 128 72.05 -68.87 10.73
C GLU A 128 72.19 -67.37 10.94
N ASP A 129 73.40 -66.81 10.77
CA ASP A 129 73.68 -65.39 10.90
C ASP A 129 72.92 -64.57 9.84
N SER A 130 72.92 -65.01 8.58
CA SER A 130 72.18 -64.32 7.51
C SER A 130 70.66 -64.36 7.72
N VAL A 131 70.11 -65.49 8.19
CA VAL A 131 68.69 -65.61 8.55
C VAL A 131 68.37 -64.75 9.78
N ALA A 132 69.23 -64.73 10.80
CA ALA A 132 69.03 -63.91 12.00
C ALA A 132 69.02 -62.40 11.70
N LEU A 133 69.90 -61.95 10.80
CA LEU A 133 69.89 -60.57 10.29
C LEU A 133 68.58 -60.27 9.54
N SER A 134 68.18 -61.15 8.62
CA SER A 134 66.93 -60.99 7.86
C SER A 134 65.70 -60.94 8.79
N VAL A 135 65.64 -61.81 9.80
CA VAL A 135 64.55 -61.82 10.80
C VAL A 135 64.53 -60.51 11.59
N ARG A 136 65.70 -59.98 11.99
CA ARG A 136 65.78 -58.71 12.71
C ARG A 136 65.28 -57.53 11.86
N GLU A 137 65.66 -57.48 10.58
CA GLU A 137 65.16 -56.48 9.64
C GLU A 137 63.64 -56.58 9.45
N MET A 138 63.11 -57.80 9.30
CA MET A 138 61.66 -58.01 9.19
C MET A 138 60.91 -57.57 10.45
N LEU A 139 61.45 -57.85 11.64
CA LEU A 139 60.84 -57.40 12.91
C LEU A 139 60.87 -55.87 13.04
N GLN A 140 61.95 -55.22 12.61
CA GLN A 140 62.01 -53.75 12.56
C GLN A 140 60.97 -53.18 11.57
N GLN A 141 60.84 -53.77 10.38
CA GLN A 141 59.82 -53.36 9.42
C GLN A 141 58.40 -53.56 9.96
N GLN A 142 58.14 -54.67 10.64
CA GLN A 142 56.85 -54.94 11.27
C GLN A 142 56.54 -53.91 12.37
N SER A 143 57.53 -53.53 13.18
CA SER A 143 57.38 -52.49 14.19
C SER A 143 57.08 -51.12 13.56
N ILE A 144 57.78 -50.75 12.49
CA ILE A 144 57.52 -49.50 11.75
C ILE A 144 56.11 -49.50 11.15
N LEU A 145 55.69 -50.60 10.53
CA LEU A 145 54.34 -50.76 9.98
C LEU A 145 53.28 -50.67 11.07
N GLY A 146 53.51 -51.27 12.25
CA GLY A 146 52.64 -51.14 13.41
C GLY A 146 52.44 -49.68 13.83
N SER A 147 53.53 -48.94 14.00
CA SER A 147 53.47 -47.51 14.34
C SER A 147 52.74 -46.67 13.28
N ILE A 148 52.91 -46.99 11.98
CA ILE A 148 52.19 -46.31 10.89
C ILE A 148 50.69 -46.59 10.98
N ILE A 149 50.30 -47.85 11.27
CA ILE A 149 48.89 -48.23 11.44
C ILE A 149 48.29 -47.46 12.61
N ASP A 150 48.97 -47.40 13.77
CA ASP A 150 48.49 -46.68 14.95
C ASP A 150 48.28 -45.18 14.67
N ILE A 151 49.23 -44.53 13.98
CA ILE A 151 49.12 -43.12 13.59
C ILE A 151 47.94 -42.90 12.64
N LEU A 152 47.79 -43.77 11.63
CA LEU A 152 46.69 -43.69 10.67
C LEU A 152 45.34 -43.90 11.35
N GLU A 153 45.22 -44.90 12.22
CA GLU A 153 44.00 -45.18 12.99
C GLU A 153 43.62 -44.00 13.87
N TYR A 154 44.57 -43.44 14.62
CA TYR A 154 44.34 -42.25 15.43
C TYR A 154 43.90 -41.05 14.59
N SER A 155 44.59 -40.77 13.47
CA SER A 155 44.25 -39.66 12.58
C SER A 155 42.86 -39.82 11.97
N ASN A 156 42.49 -41.05 11.58
CA ASN A 156 41.20 -41.38 11.00
C ASN A 156 40.10 -41.24 12.06
N LYS A 157 40.29 -41.80 13.26
CA LYS A 157 39.36 -41.65 14.38
C LYS A 157 39.10 -40.17 14.70
N LYS A 158 40.16 -39.35 14.75
CA LYS A 158 40.04 -37.90 14.96
C LYS A 158 39.26 -37.22 13.82
N ARG A 159 39.54 -37.57 12.56
CA ARG A 159 38.82 -37.00 11.41
C ARG A 159 37.34 -37.40 11.40
N VAL A 160 37.03 -38.65 11.72
CA VAL A 160 35.64 -39.14 11.83
C VAL A 160 34.90 -38.40 12.95
N GLN A 161 35.54 -38.16 14.11
CA GLN A 161 34.95 -37.38 15.18
C GLN A 161 34.65 -35.93 14.75
N GLN A 162 35.58 -35.27 14.05
CA GLN A 162 35.37 -33.94 13.49
C GLN A 162 34.21 -33.89 12.48
N LEU A 163 34.15 -34.87 11.57
CA LEU A 163 33.06 -34.95 10.60
C LEU A 163 31.71 -35.20 11.29
N ARG A 164 31.69 -35.97 12.39
CA ARG A 164 30.47 -36.18 13.18
C ARG A 164 30.02 -34.91 13.89
N SER A 165 30.94 -34.11 14.44
CA SER A 165 30.58 -32.82 15.05
C SER A 165 30.11 -31.81 14.01
N GLU A 166 30.80 -31.71 12.86
CA GLU A 166 30.36 -30.86 11.74
C GLU A 166 28.95 -31.26 11.28
N LEU A 167 28.68 -32.57 11.09
CA LEU A 167 27.36 -33.06 10.68
C LEU A 167 26.27 -32.75 11.72
N GLN A 168 26.58 -32.87 13.00
CA GLN A 168 25.64 -32.54 14.08
C GLN A 168 25.32 -31.05 14.11
N GLU A 169 26.31 -30.17 13.97
CA GLU A 169 26.11 -28.72 13.86
C GLU A 169 25.26 -28.35 12.65
N TRP A 170 25.52 -28.97 11.49
CA TRP A 170 24.70 -28.77 10.28
C TRP A 170 23.26 -29.22 10.50
N LYS A 171 23.06 -30.37 11.16
CA LYS A 171 21.73 -30.89 11.47
C LYS A 171 20.95 -29.95 12.39
N GLU A 172 21.57 -29.46 13.47
CA GLU A 172 20.95 -28.51 14.39
C GLU A 172 20.65 -27.16 13.74
N LYS A 173 21.55 -26.68 12.87
CA LYS A 173 21.34 -25.46 12.09
C LYS A 173 20.20 -25.61 11.08
N GLU A 174 20.07 -26.78 10.46
CA GLU A 174 18.97 -27.04 9.54
C GLU A 174 17.66 -27.19 10.30
N GLU A 175 17.63 -27.95 11.40
CA GLU A 175 16.45 -28.11 12.25
C GLU A 175 15.96 -26.78 12.84
N SER A 176 16.86 -25.91 13.29
CA SER A 176 16.49 -24.58 13.79
C SER A 176 15.87 -23.68 12.70
N LYS A 177 16.37 -23.74 11.46
CA LYS A 177 15.78 -23.05 10.30
C LYS A 177 14.44 -23.64 9.90
N THR A 178 14.32 -24.97 9.85
CA THR A 178 13.05 -25.64 9.57
C THR A 178 12.01 -25.25 10.60
N ASN A 179 12.38 -25.22 11.89
CA ASN A 179 11.49 -24.82 12.98
C ASN A 179 11.11 -23.32 12.94
N SER A 180 12.01 -22.43 12.48
CA SER A 180 11.65 -21.02 12.29
C SER A 180 10.69 -20.83 11.13
N LEU A 181 10.94 -21.49 9.99
CA LEU A 181 10.07 -21.44 8.83
C LEU A 181 8.69 -22.06 9.13
N GLN A 182 8.64 -23.17 9.87
CA GLN A 182 7.38 -23.77 10.28
C GLN A 182 6.55 -22.80 11.13
N ARG A 183 7.17 -22.10 12.09
CA ARG A 183 6.50 -21.07 12.90
C ARG A 183 5.98 -19.91 12.05
N GLU A 184 6.75 -19.46 11.06
CA GLU A 184 6.31 -18.41 10.13
C GLU A 184 5.12 -18.88 9.28
N VAL A 185 5.14 -20.12 8.80
CA VAL A 185 4.03 -20.72 8.03
C VAL A 185 2.79 -20.85 8.90
N ASP A 186 2.91 -21.32 10.14
CA ASP A 186 1.78 -21.45 11.07
C ASP A 186 1.19 -20.08 11.42
N GLN A 187 2.04 -19.06 11.61
CA GLN A 187 1.59 -17.69 11.82
C GLN A 187 0.81 -17.16 10.60
N LEU A 188 1.38 -17.28 9.40
CA LEU A 188 0.73 -16.83 8.17
C LEU A 188 -0.60 -17.56 7.93
N ASN A 189 -0.66 -18.87 8.20
CA ASN A 189 -1.91 -19.63 8.10
C ASN A 189 -2.97 -19.11 9.08
N SER A 190 -2.58 -18.73 10.30
CA SER A 190 -3.51 -18.13 11.27
C SER A 190 -4.00 -16.74 10.84
N GLU A 191 -3.15 -15.94 10.20
CA GLU A 191 -3.52 -14.63 9.66
C GLU A 191 -4.45 -14.76 8.44
N ILE A 192 -4.17 -15.70 7.54
CA ILE A 192 -5.02 -16.04 6.40
C ILE A 192 -6.38 -16.53 6.89
N GLN A 193 -6.42 -17.39 7.91
CA GLN A 193 -7.68 -17.88 8.46
C GLN A 193 -8.53 -16.74 9.02
N LYS A 194 -7.95 -15.84 9.84
CA LYS A 194 -8.66 -14.65 10.35
C LYS A 194 -9.18 -13.75 9.23
N ALA A 195 -8.35 -13.47 8.23
CA ALA A 195 -8.76 -12.66 7.08
C ALA A 195 -9.89 -13.35 6.29
N SER A 196 -9.84 -14.68 6.15
CA SER A 196 -10.90 -15.44 5.48
C SER A 196 -12.22 -15.41 6.28
N GLU A 197 -12.16 -15.46 7.61
CA GLU A 197 -13.33 -15.34 8.49
C GLU A 197 -13.93 -13.92 8.42
N GLU A 198 -13.09 -12.88 8.39
CA GLU A 198 -13.52 -11.49 8.19
C GLU A 198 -14.19 -11.28 6.83
N VAL A 199 -13.61 -11.83 5.75
CA VAL A 199 -14.20 -11.77 4.41
C VAL A 199 -15.54 -12.49 4.37
N ASN A 200 -15.63 -13.71 4.92
CA ASN A 200 -16.89 -14.46 4.99
C ASN A 200 -17.96 -13.70 5.79
N PHE A 201 -17.58 -13.05 6.89
CA PHE A 201 -18.48 -12.20 7.68
C PHE A 201 -18.97 -11.00 6.86
N LEU A 202 -18.06 -10.32 6.16
CA LEU A 202 -18.40 -9.17 5.32
C LEU A 202 -19.29 -9.58 4.15
N ASP A 203 -19.01 -10.69 3.48
CA ASP A 203 -19.84 -11.22 2.39
C ASP A 203 -21.27 -11.52 2.90
N THR A 204 -21.38 -12.20 4.04
CA THR A 204 -22.66 -12.47 4.72
C THR A 204 -23.40 -11.18 5.08
N TYR A 205 -22.69 -10.18 5.60
CA TYR A 205 -23.26 -8.87 5.92
C TYR A 205 -23.73 -8.15 4.66
N MET A 206 -22.94 -8.17 3.59
CA MET A 206 -23.23 -7.51 2.32
C MET A 206 -24.43 -8.12 1.61
N ASP A 207 -24.65 -9.43 1.73
CA ASP A 207 -25.76 -10.14 1.09
C ASP A 207 -27.06 -10.07 1.91
N HIS A 208 -26.99 -10.17 3.23
CA HIS A 208 -28.18 -10.30 4.08
C HIS A 208 -28.55 -9.03 4.81
N GLU A 209 -27.60 -8.38 5.47
CA GLU A 209 -27.89 -7.24 6.34
C GLU A 209 -27.88 -5.92 5.58
N TYR A 210 -26.89 -5.70 4.73
CA TYR A 210 -26.70 -4.45 4.00
C TYR A 210 -27.92 -4.05 3.16
N PRO A 211 -28.54 -4.95 2.36
CA PRO A 211 -29.73 -4.59 1.58
C PRO A 211 -30.92 -4.25 2.47
N VAL A 212 -31.08 -4.97 3.59
CA VAL A 212 -32.15 -4.71 4.57
C VAL A 212 -31.96 -3.34 5.22
N LYS A 213 -30.74 -3.01 5.67
CA LYS A 213 -30.42 -1.68 6.23
C LYS A 213 -30.65 -0.57 5.20
N LEU A 214 -30.28 -0.80 3.94
CA LEU A 214 -30.47 0.17 2.87
C LEU A 214 -31.96 0.44 2.60
N VAL A 215 -32.79 -0.61 2.59
CA VAL A 215 -34.26 -0.47 2.49
C VAL A 215 -34.84 0.26 3.70
N GLN A 216 -34.37 -0.04 4.91
CA GLN A 216 -34.79 0.67 6.14
C GLN A 216 -34.44 2.17 6.06
N ILE A 217 -33.22 2.50 5.63
CA ILE A 217 -32.79 3.90 5.42
C ILE A 217 -33.69 4.59 4.39
N ALA A 218 -33.95 3.95 3.25
CA ALA A 218 -34.83 4.52 2.22
C ALA A 218 -36.27 4.72 2.72
N SER A 219 -36.79 3.79 3.54
CA SER A 219 -38.09 3.91 4.18
C SER A 219 -38.13 5.11 5.14
N HIS A 220 -37.11 5.27 5.98
CA HIS A 220 -37.03 6.41 6.90
C HIS A 220 -36.90 7.74 6.15
N ILE A 221 -36.13 7.80 5.05
CA ILE A 221 -36.05 8.99 4.20
C ILE A 221 -37.43 9.37 3.65
N ARG A 222 -38.21 8.40 3.18
CA ARG A 222 -39.59 8.64 2.70
C ARG A 222 -40.50 9.15 3.82
N GLN A 223 -40.41 8.56 5.02
CA GLN A 223 -41.19 9.02 6.18
C GLN A 223 -40.85 10.46 6.56
N VAL A 224 -39.56 10.83 6.55
CA VAL A 224 -39.11 12.19 6.82
C VAL A 224 -39.62 13.16 5.75
N GLN A 225 -39.58 12.76 4.48
CA GLN A 225 -40.08 13.60 3.38
C GLN A 225 -41.61 13.78 3.47
N GLN A 226 -42.36 12.72 3.74
CA GLN A 226 -43.80 12.81 3.93
C GLN A 226 -44.17 13.69 5.13
N ALA A 227 -43.44 13.58 6.25
CA ALA A 227 -43.64 14.44 7.41
C ALA A 227 -43.37 15.91 7.08
N LYS A 228 -42.34 16.20 6.28
CA LYS A 228 -42.03 17.55 5.81
C LYS A 228 -43.14 18.11 4.90
N ASP A 229 -43.64 17.29 3.97
CA ASP A 229 -44.71 17.71 3.05
C ASP A 229 -46.00 17.99 3.81
N ASN A 230 -46.38 17.12 4.76
CA ASN A 230 -47.52 17.36 5.64
C ASN A 230 -47.39 18.65 6.46
N GLN A 231 -46.19 18.93 7.01
CA GLN A 231 -45.92 20.17 7.74
C GLN A 231 -46.04 21.41 6.85
N GLN A 232 -45.64 21.30 5.57
CA GLN A 232 -45.79 22.40 4.61
C GLN A 232 -47.26 22.67 4.32
N ASP A 233 -48.06 21.62 4.11
CA ASP A 233 -49.51 21.74 3.91
C ASP A 233 -50.21 22.37 5.14
N GLU A 234 -49.81 21.98 6.36
CA GLU A 234 -50.31 22.59 7.60
C GLU A 234 -49.96 24.09 7.69
N LEU A 235 -48.73 24.47 7.33
CA LEU A 235 -48.29 25.86 7.32
C LEU A 235 -49.04 26.70 6.29
N ASP A 236 -49.28 26.14 5.10
CA ASP A 236 -50.01 26.82 4.03
C ASP A 236 -51.48 27.03 4.43
N ASN A 237 -52.13 26.01 4.98
CA ASN A 237 -53.48 26.12 5.54
C ASN A 237 -53.58 27.17 6.66
N LEU A 238 -52.59 27.22 7.57
CA LEU A 238 -52.52 28.25 8.61
C LEU A 238 -52.32 29.65 8.03
N SER A 239 -51.53 29.78 6.96
CA SER A 239 -51.33 31.04 6.26
C SER A 239 -52.62 31.52 5.60
N GLU A 240 -53.36 30.63 4.93
CA GLU A 240 -54.67 30.95 4.34
C GLU A 240 -55.69 31.34 5.41
N MET A 241 -55.75 30.64 6.54
CA MET A 241 -56.61 31.00 7.66
C MET A 241 -56.26 32.39 8.21
N ARG A 242 -54.97 32.70 8.33
CA ARG A 242 -54.52 34.03 8.75
C ARG A 242 -54.98 35.11 7.77
N GLU A 243 -54.77 34.91 6.47
CA GLU A 243 -55.18 35.88 5.44
C GLU A 243 -56.70 36.09 5.41
N THR A 244 -57.49 35.02 5.51
CA THR A 244 -58.97 35.12 5.55
C THR A 244 -59.45 35.88 6.79
N ILE A 245 -58.88 35.60 7.97
CA ILE A 245 -59.21 36.33 9.21
C ILE A 245 -58.80 37.80 9.10
N LEU A 246 -57.61 38.11 8.58
CA LEU A 246 -57.16 39.48 8.36
C LEU A 246 -58.06 40.23 7.37
N ALA A 247 -58.49 39.57 6.29
CA ALA A 247 -59.44 40.13 5.33
C ALA A 247 -60.80 40.42 5.98
N LEU A 248 -61.30 39.51 6.83
CA LEU A 248 -62.53 39.72 7.61
C LEU A 248 -62.39 40.94 8.53
N PHE A 249 -61.31 41.05 9.31
CA PHE A 249 -61.07 42.21 10.17
C PHE A 249 -60.94 43.51 9.38
N SER A 250 -60.22 43.49 8.25
CA SER A 250 -60.09 44.63 7.35
C SER A 250 -61.45 45.12 6.86
N ASN A 251 -62.32 44.20 6.42
CA ASN A 251 -63.69 44.52 6.00
C ASN A 251 -64.52 45.12 7.14
N VAL A 252 -64.46 44.55 8.34
CA VAL A 252 -65.15 45.09 9.54
C VAL A 252 -64.67 46.50 9.86
N ILE A 253 -63.36 46.75 9.80
CA ILE A 253 -62.77 48.07 10.04
C ILE A 253 -63.25 49.06 8.98
N GLN A 254 -63.23 48.69 7.69
CA GLN A 254 -63.69 49.55 6.60
C GLN A 254 -65.18 49.88 6.73
N GLU A 255 -66.02 48.91 7.07
CA GLU A 255 -67.45 49.14 7.27
C GLU A 255 -67.74 50.02 8.49
N LYS A 256 -67.02 49.82 9.61
CA LYS A 256 -67.10 50.75 10.76
C LYS A 256 -66.66 52.16 10.37
N LYS A 257 -65.56 52.31 9.63
CA LYS A 257 -65.07 53.60 9.13
C LYS A 257 -66.12 54.29 8.24
N LYS A 258 -66.74 53.56 7.30
CA LYS A 258 -67.83 54.08 6.45
C LYS A 258 -69.05 54.49 7.27
N LYS A 259 -69.47 53.69 8.26
CA LYS A 259 -70.60 54.02 9.15
C LYS A 259 -70.34 55.28 9.96
N ILE A 260 -69.15 55.39 10.56
CA ILE A 260 -68.71 56.58 11.30
C ILE A 260 -68.72 57.79 10.36
N LEU A 261 -68.11 57.69 9.17
CA LEU A 261 -68.09 58.78 8.19
C LEU A 261 -69.51 59.21 7.77
N LYS A 262 -70.41 58.27 7.47
CA LYS A 262 -71.83 58.56 7.18
C LYS A 262 -72.52 59.28 8.34
N SER A 263 -72.35 58.78 9.57
CA SER A 263 -72.94 59.42 10.75
C SER A 263 -72.38 60.83 11.01
N LEU A 264 -71.08 61.04 10.79
CA LEU A 264 -70.42 62.33 10.94
C LEU A 264 -70.95 63.32 9.89
N VAL A 265 -71.07 62.89 8.63
CA VAL A 265 -71.66 63.70 7.55
C VAL A 265 -73.09 64.10 7.90
N VAL A 266 -73.94 63.15 8.32
CA VAL A 266 -75.33 63.45 8.72
C VAL A 266 -75.37 64.40 9.92
N ASN A 267 -74.58 64.14 10.97
CA ASN A 267 -74.56 64.99 12.18
C ASN A 267 -74.02 66.40 11.91
N THR A 268 -73.11 66.54 10.95
CA THR A 268 -72.53 67.84 10.56
C THR A 268 -73.48 68.60 9.63
N GLN A 269 -74.15 67.90 8.70
CA GLN A 269 -75.05 68.49 7.71
C GLN A 269 -76.43 68.85 8.30
N LYS A 270 -77.01 67.98 9.13
CA LYS A 270 -78.39 68.11 9.66
C LYS A 270 -78.69 69.46 10.35
N PRO A 271 -77.82 70.01 11.23
CA PRO A 271 -78.06 71.33 11.84
C PRO A 271 -78.11 72.48 10.80
N HIS A 272 -77.48 72.28 9.66
CA HIS A 272 -77.33 73.27 8.61
C HIS A 272 -78.33 73.06 7.45
N GLU A 273 -79.18 72.02 7.48
CA GLU A 273 -80.10 71.68 6.39
C GLU A 273 -81.08 72.82 6.08
N ASN A 274 -81.70 73.41 7.10
CA ASN A 274 -82.64 74.52 6.92
C ASN A 274 -81.93 75.76 6.35
N ILE A 275 -80.71 76.06 6.83
CA ILE A 275 -79.91 77.17 6.35
C ILE A 275 -79.47 76.93 4.90
N LEU A 276 -79.06 75.70 4.56
CA LEU A 276 -78.70 75.28 3.21
C LEU A 276 -79.89 75.36 2.25
N LEU A 277 -81.07 74.92 2.67
CA LEU A 277 -82.32 75.02 1.89
C LEU A 277 -82.72 76.48 1.68
N LEU A 278 -82.69 77.30 2.72
CA LEU A 278 -83.02 78.73 2.63
C LEU A 278 -82.03 79.44 1.69
N LYS A 279 -80.72 79.25 1.87
CA LYS A 279 -79.69 79.80 0.96
C LYS A 279 -79.86 79.31 -0.47
N THR A 280 -80.31 78.07 -0.68
CA THR A 280 -80.58 77.50 -2.00
C THR A 280 -81.82 78.16 -2.64
N LEU A 281 -82.87 78.42 -1.87
CA LEU A 281 -84.08 79.11 -2.33
C LEU A 281 -83.82 80.59 -2.61
N ASP A 282 -83.13 81.28 -1.71
CA ASP A 282 -82.73 82.67 -1.87
C ASP A 282 -81.85 82.85 -3.10
N ARG A 283 -80.87 81.94 -3.29
CA ARG A 283 -80.06 81.91 -4.52
C ARG A 283 -80.92 81.77 -5.77
N ARG A 284 -81.90 80.84 -5.79
CA ARG A 284 -82.80 80.67 -6.95
C ARG A 284 -83.73 81.87 -7.17
N ARG A 285 -84.21 82.51 -6.10
CA ARG A 285 -85.02 83.74 -6.19
C ARG A 285 -84.20 84.89 -6.76
N LEU A 286 -83.01 85.12 -6.20
CA LEU A 286 -82.11 86.16 -6.67
C LEU A 286 -81.74 85.95 -8.14
N GLN A 287 -81.48 84.69 -8.54
CA GLN A 287 -81.19 84.37 -9.93
C GLN A 287 -82.37 84.65 -10.88
N ARG A 288 -83.62 84.43 -10.45
CA ARG A 288 -84.82 84.82 -11.22
C ARG A 288 -84.98 86.34 -11.30
N CYS A 289 -84.81 87.06 -10.19
CA CYS A 289 -84.85 88.53 -10.20
C CYS A 289 -83.77 89.12 -11.11
N MET A 290 -82.56 88.54 -11.13
CA MET A 290 -81.49 88.97 -12.03
C MET A 290 -81.82 88.74 -13.52
N VAL A 291 -82.64 87.75 -13.85
CA VAL A 291 -83.12 87.56 -15.24
C VAL A 291 -84.18 88.62 -15.57
N LEU A 292 -85.17 88.81 -14.69
CA LEU A 292 -86.22 89.84 -14.86
C LEU A 292 -85.65 91.26 -14.98
N PHE A 293 -84.71 91.64 -14.12
CA PHE A 293 -84.08 92.96 -14.20
C PHE A 293 -83.26 93.14 -15.48
N ARG A 294 -82.66 92.07 -16.01
CA ARG A 294 -82.00 92.14 -17.32
C ARG A 294 -83.00 92.36 -18.45
N GLU A 295 -84.11 91.63 -18.45
CA GLU A 295 -85.18 91.81 -19.45
C GLU A 295 -85.77 93.23 -19.38
N LEU A 296 -86.05 93.75 -18.18
CA LEU A 296 -86.56 95.11 -17.98
C LEU A 296 -85.55 96.17 -18.41
N ILE A 297 -84.26 95.98 -18.11
CA ILE A 297 -83.20 96.91 -18.55
C ILE A 297 -83.12 96.93 -20.08
N GLU A 298 -83.22 95.77 -20.75
CA GLU A 298 -83.24 95.73 -22.21
C GLU A 298 -84.51 96.38 -22.79
N GLN A 299 -85.69 96.17 -22.20
CA GLN A 299 -86.91 96.89 -22.59
C GLN A 299 -86.76 98.41 -22.45
N MET A 300 -86.25 98.89 -21.32
CA MET A 300 -86.06 100.32 -21.10
C MET A 300 -84.99 100.90 -22.03
N LYS A 301 -83.95 100.14 -22.38
CA LYS A 301 -82.95 100.56 -23.37
C LYS A 301 -83.53 100.73 -24.78
N GLU A 302 -84.57 99.99 -25.13
CA GLU A 302 -85.29 100.16 -26.41
C GLU A 302 -86.29 101.33 -26.34
N GLU A 303 -87.01 101.48 -25.21
CA GLU A 303 -88.04 102.54 -25.05
C GLU A 303 -87.44 103.95 -24.87
N ILE A 304 -86.33 104.10 -24.14
CA ILE A 304 -85.69 105.40 -23.87
C ILE A 304 -85.35 106.18 -25.16
N PRO A 305 -84.69 105.60 -26.19
CA PRO A 305 -84.40 106.33 -27.42
C PRO A 305 -85.67 106.70 -28.21
N ILE A 306 -86.72 105.89 -28.14
CA ILE A 306 -88.02 106.19 -28.76
C ILE A 306 -88.65 107.39 -28.08
N LEU A 307 -88.79 107.35 -26.75
CA LEU A 307 -89.34 108.45 -25.94
C LEU A 307 -88.50 109.74 -26.05
N LEU A 308 -87.18 109.64 -26.10
CA LEU A 308 -86.29 110.80 -26.32
C LEU A 308 -86.55 111.42 -27.69
N SER A 309 -86.75 110.62 -28.74
CA SER A 309 -87.08 111.13 -30.07
C SER A 309 -88.46 111.79 -30.14
N GLU A 310 -89.45 111.26 -29.42
CA GLU A 310 -90.78 111.87 -29.28
C GLU A 310 -90.73 113.21 -28.51
N VAL A 311 -89.93 113.28 -27.44
CA VAL A 311 -89.73 114.52 -26.67
C VAL A 311 -88.95 115.57 -27.46
N GLU A 312 -87.94 115.16 -28.25
CA GLU A 312 -87.23 116.07 -29.16
C GLU A 312 -88.15 116.64 -30.25
N GLN A 313 -89.06 115.83 -30.80
CA GLN A 313 -90.11 116.33 -31.71
C GLN A 313 -91.04 117.33 -31.02
N MET A 314 -91.50 117.03 -29.80
CA MET A 314 -92.39 117.92 -29.04
C MET A 314 -91.72 119.26 -28.65
N CYS A 315 -90.45 119.21 -28.24
CA CYS A 315 -89.65 120.40 -27.91
C CYS A 315 -89.30 121.24 -29.14
N ALA A 316 -89.24 120.66 -30.34
CA ALA A 316 -89.05 121.40 -31.58
C ALA A 316 -90.33 122.16 -32.02
N GLU A 317 -91.51 121.73 -31.57
CA GLU A 317 -92.81 122.35 -31.90
C GLU A 317 -93.24 123.45 -30.91
N LEU A 318 -92.65 123.52 -29.70
CA LEU A 318 -93.03 124.46 -28.65
C LEU A 318 -92.01 125.60 -28.47
N TRP A 319 -92.40 126.80 -28.88
CA TRP A 319 -91.71 128.04 -28.55
C TRP A 319 -91.62 128.24 -27.03
N ASN A 320 -90.44 128.68 -26.56
CA ASN A 320 -90.09 128.80 -25.15
C ASN A 320 -91.18 129.53 -24.32
N PRO A 321 -91.83 128.86 -23.34
CA PRO A 321 -92.96 129.41 -22.57
C PRO A 321 -92.59 130.61 -21.70
N ARG A 322 -91.29 130.87 -21.52
CA ARG A 322 -90.75 132.00 -20.76
C ARG A 322 -90.85 133.34 -21.50
N GLU A 323 -90.90 133.33 -22.84
CA GLU A 323 -91.01 134.54 -23.66
C GLU A 323 -92.47 134.96 -23.92
N ALA A 324 -93.42 134.05 -23.74
CA ALA A 324 -94.86 134.30 -23.96
C ALA A 324 -95.56 134.96 -22.75
N VAL A 325 -95.05 134.77 -21.53
CA VAL A 325 -95.73 135.15 -20.28
C VAL A 325 -95.18 136.44 -19.65
N TYR A 326 -93.92 136.80 -19.92
CA TYR A 326 -93.22 137.90 -19.24
C TYR A 326 -92.82 139.05 -20.17
N LYS A 327 -93.62 139.31 -21.21
CA LYS A 327 -93.41 140.39 -22.19
C LYS A 327 -93.34 141.78 -21.55
N ASP A 328 -93.92 141.92 -20.36
CA ASP A 328 -94.14 143.20 -19.69
C ASP A 328 -93.19 143.42 -18.49
N VAL A 329 -92.37 142.42 -18.14
CA VAL A 329 -91.53 142.42 -16.93
C VAL A 329 -90.03 142.34 -17.27
N LEU A 330 -89.66 141.88 -18.47
CA LEU A 330 -88.26 141.63 -18.84
C LEU A 330 -87.59 142.75 -19.66
N LEU A 331 -88.24 143.91 -19.84
CA LEU A 331 -87.70 145.02 -20.65
C LEU A 331 -86.91 146.09 -19.88
N GLN A 332 -86.74 145.98 -18.56
CA GLN A 332 -85.88 146.90 -17.82
C GLN A 332 -85.08 146.19 -16.72
N ARG A 333 -83.94 145.59 -17.09
CA ARG A 333 -82.74 145.58 -16.24
C ARG A 333 -81.51 145.05 -17.00
N PRO A 334 -80.31 145.59 -16.72
CA PRO A 334 -79.11 145.37 -17.52
C PRO A 334 -78.50 143.97 -17.29
N LYS A 335 -77.92 143.42 -18.35
CA LYS A 335 -77.13 142.18 -18.36
C LYS A 335 -76.06 142.22 -17.26
N CYS A 336 -76.14 141.29 -16.31
CA CYS A 336 -75.03 140.94 -15.42
C CYS A 336 -74.22 139.81 -16.07
N THR A 337 -72.93 140.03 -16.28
CA THR A 337 -71.97 139.07 -16.83
C THR A 337 -71.51 138.06 -15.77
N PRO A 338 -70.95 136.90 -16.18
CA PRO A 338 -70.74 135.70 -15.33
C PRO A 338 -69.78 135.85 -14.13
N ASP A 339 -69.16 137.01 -13.93
CA ASP A 339 -68.09 137.24 -12.94
C ASP A 339 -68.50 138.14 -11.77
N MET A 340 -69.79 138.37 -11.54
CA MET A 340 -70.27 139.20 -10.43
C MET A 340 -70.65 138.36 -9.20
N ALA A 341 -69.92 138.52 -8.10
CA ALA A 341 -70.18 137.84 -6.84
C ALA A 341 -71.51 138.30 -6.21
N VAL A 342 -72.48 137.37 -6.13
CA VAL A 342 -73.77 137.60 -5.47
C VAL A 342 -73.72 136.98 -4.08
N GLU A 343 -73.62 137.81 -3.05
CA GLU A 343 -73.77 137.40 -1.64
C GLU A 343 -75.26 137.28 -1.30
N LEU A 344 -75.75 136.05 -1.13
CA LEU A 344 -77.10 135.77 -0.66
C LEU A 344 -77.08 135.51 0.86
N ASN A 345 -77.63 136.47 1.62
CA ASN A 345 -77.92 136.32 3.04
C ASN A 345 -79.02 135.25 3.25
N ILE A 346 -78.62 134.00 3.46
CA ILE A 346 -79.51 132.89 3.83
C ILE A 346 -79.23 132.55 5.31
N PRO A 347 -80.21 132.71 6.22
CA PRO A 347 -80.03 132.43 7.64
C PRO A 347 -79.85 130.92 7.91
N VAL A 348 -78.81 130.58 8.66
CA VAL A 348 -78.49 129.23 9.13
C VAL A 348 -79.43 128.85 10.27
N GLN A 349 -80.24 127.79 10.08
CA GLN A 349 -80.95 127.09 11.15
C GLN A 349 -80.23 125.77 11.48
N GLU A 350 -80.06 125.56 12.78
CA GLU A 350 -79.32 124.49 13.46
C GLU A 350 -79.84 123.05 13.22
N PRO A 351 -78.99 122.03 13.42
CA PRO A 351 -79.27 120.64 13.09
C PRO A 351 -80.11 119.94 14.16
N PHE A 352 -81.18 119.27 13.72
CA PHE A 352 -81.97 118.37 14.56
C PHE A 352 -81.17 117.09 14.91
N PRO A 353 -81.18 116.66 16.19
CA PRO A 353 -80.67 115.36 16.59
C PRO A 353 -81.76 114.30 16.39
N PHE A 354 -81.49 113.33 15.52
CA PHE A 354 -81.63 111.87 15.68
C PHE A 354 -81.36 111.20 14.32
#